data_AF-A0A944YM42-F1
#
_entry.id   AF-A0A944YM42-F1
#
_cell.length_a   1.000
_cell.length_b   1.000
_cell.length_c   1.000
_cell.angle_alpha   90.00
_cell.angle_beta   90.00
_cell.angle_gamma   90.00
#
_symmetry.space_group_name_H-M   'P 1'
#
loop_
_entity.id
_entity.type
_entity.pdbx_description
1 polymer ?
#
loop_
_entity_poly.entity_id
_entity_poly.type
_entity_poly.pdbx_seq_one_letter_code
_entity_poly.pdbx_strand_id
1 'polypeptide(L)'
;MKKFLLITTLLISSIGIWIYPYIDDLIDQGLTVDLAYDYFFSGPDHAFDPSRAVAQLDYSKSSSWAALPLMKDEADMIPEGESGIDQNNSPVDVFFVHPTGYLKGDHWTDPLEEKSATMENTQWMMANQ
;
A
#
# COMPACT_ATOMS: atom_id res chain seq x y z
N MET A 1 17.81 -15.69 -37.76
CA MET A 1 17.77 -16.07 -36.32
C MET A 1 18.98 -15.54 -35.55
N LYS A 2 20.24 -15.95 -35.84
CA LYS A 2 21.43 -15.50 -35.07
C LYS A 2 21.64 -13.97 -35.03
N LYS A 3 21.46 -13.26 -36.15
CA LYS A 3 21.60 -11.79 -36.21
C LYS A 3 20.52 -11.06 -35.41
N PHE A 4 19.28 -11.56 -35.45
CA PHE A 4 18.17 -11.01 -34.68
C PHE A 4 18.45 -11.14 -33.17
N LEU A 5 18.85 -12.34 -32.73
CA LEU A 5 19.18 -12.62 -31.34
C LEU A 5 20.31 -11.72 -30.82
N LEU A 6 21.36 -11.51 -31.64
CA LEU A 6 22.47 -10.61 -31.31
C LEU A 6 22.01 -9.15 -31.14
N ILE A 7 21.15 -8.67 -32.04
CA ILE A 7 20.60 -7.30 -31.96
C ILE A 7 19.73 -7.16 -30.71
N THR A 8 18.88 -8.14 -30.41
CA THR A 8 18.03 -8.12 -29.22
C THR A 8 18.86 -8.10 -27.94
N THR A 9 19.93 -8.90 -27.85
CA THR A 9 20.83 -8.90 -26.69
C THR A 9 21.52 -7.55 -26.51
N LEU A 10 22.05 -6.96 -27.58
CA LEU A 10 22.69 -5.64 -27.51
C LEU A 10 21.70 -4.56 -27.07
N LEU A 11 20.46 -4.61 -27.56
CA LEU A 11 19.41 -3.68 -27.18
C LEU A 11 19.08 -3.80 -25.68
N ILE A 12 18.84 -5.02 -25.18
CA ILE A 12 18.56 -5.26 -23.75
C ILE A 12 19.73 -4.81 -22.88
N SER A 13 20.97 -5.11 -23.26
CA SER A 13 22.16 -4.67 -22.52
C SER A 13 22.29 -3.14 -22.50
N SER A 14 22.03 -2.47 -23.64
CA SER A 14 22.09 -1.00 -23.71
C SER A 14 21.02 -0.35 -22.83
N ILE A 15 19.81 -0.93 -22.80
CA ILE A 15 18.72 -0.47 -21.94
C ILE A 15 19.07 -0.71 -20.47
N GLY A 16 19.60 -1.89 -20.13
CA GLY A 16 20.00 -2.23 -18.76
C GLY A 16 21.07 -1.28 -18.22
N ILE A 17 22.09 -0.95 -19.02
CA ILE A 17 23.12 0.03 -18.65
C ILE A 17 22.53 1.43 -18.44
N TRP A 18 21.59 1.83 -19.30
CA TRP A 18 20.96 3.14 -19.19
C TRP A 18 20.03 3.26 -17.97
N ILE A 19 19.34 2.19 -17.60
CA ILE A 19 18.39 2.16 -16.48
C ILE A 19 19.08 1.90 -15.14
N TYR A 20 20.25 1.23 -15.13
CA TYR A 20 20.99 0.86 -13.92
C TYR A 20 21.05 1.95 -12.82
N PRO A 21 21.46 3.21 -13.09
CA PRO A 21 21.57 4.21 -12.03
C PRO A 21 20.23 4.55 -11.35
N TYR A 22 19.11 4.41 -12.05
CA TYR A 22 17.78 4.61 -11.48
C TYR A 22 17.35 3.44 -10.59
N ILE A 23 17.69 2.20 -10.98
CA ILE A 23 17.40 1.02 -10.17
C ILE A 23 18.28 1.00 -8.92
N ASP A 24 19.55 1.40 -9.03
CA ASP A 24 20.50 1.48 -7.91
C ASP A 24 19.98 2.44 -6.81
N ASP A 25 19.54 3.65 -7.19
CA ASP A 25 18.95 4.63 -6.28
C ASP A 25 17.65 4.12 -5.61
N LEU A 26 16.80 3.42 -6.37
CA LEU A 26 15.57 2.83 -5.84
C LEU A 26 15.84 1.68 -4.86
N ILE A 27 16.86 0.85 -5.12
CA ILE A 27 17.28 -0.23 -4.22
C ILE A 27 17.77 0.36 -2.90
N ASP A 28 18.55 1.44 -2.94
CA ASP A 28 19.00 2.15 -1.74
C ASP A 28 17.82 2.73 -0.93
N GLN A 29 16.72 3.09 -1.59
CA GLN A 29 15.46 3.52 -0.98
C GLN A 29 14.57 2.37 -0.49
N GLY A 30 15.02 1.11 -0.63
CA GLY A 30 14.31 -0.07 -0.13
C GLY A 30 13.48 -0.82 -1.17
N LEU A 31 13.58 -0.50 -2.46
CA LEU A 31 12.93 -1.28 -3.51
C LEU A 31 13.60 -2.66 -3.64
N THR A 32 12.90 -3.71 -3.18
CA THR A 32 13.32 -5.09 -3.42
C THR A 32 12.76 -5.60 -4.75
N VAL A 33 13.41 -6.63 -5.33
CA VAL A 33 12.90 -7.30 -6.54
C VAL A 33 11.49 -7.85 -6.32
N ASP A 34 11.22 -8.37 -5.12
CA ASP A 34 9.90 -8.89 -4.74
C ASP A 34 8.86 -7.76 -4.70
N LEU A 35 9.19 -6.61 -4.07
CA LEU A 35 8.33 -5.42 -4.05
C LEU A 35 8.03 -4.89 -5.46
N ALA A 36 9.05 -4.83 -6.33
CA ALA A 36 8.87 -4.39 -7.72
C ALA A 36 8.01 -5.39 -8.50
N TYR A 37 8.25 -6.69 -8.32
CA TYR A 37 7.46 -7.73 -8.97
C TYR A 37 6.00 -7.69 -8.53
N ASP A 38 5.77 -7.62 -7.22
CA ASP A 38 4.43 -7.46 -6.66
C ASP A 38 3.80 -6.16 -7.17
N TYR A 39 4.46 -5.01 -7.13
CA TYR A 39 3.84 -3.78 -7.62
C TYR A 39 3.37 -3.84 -9.09
N PHE A 40 4.17 -4.43 -10.00
CA PHE A 40 3.83 -4.46 -11.44
C PHE A 40 3.00 -5.65 -11.87
N PHE A 41 3.08 -6.75 -11.14
CA PHE A 41 2.49 -8.03 -11.54
C PHE A 41 1.62 -8.66 -10.45
N SER A 42 1.41 -7.98 -9.32
CA SER A 42 0.43 -8.40 -8.32
C SER A 42 -0.99 -8.13 -8.77
N GLY A 43 -1.89 -8.78 -8.03
CA GLY A 43 -3.30 -8.90 -8.33
C GLY A 43 -3.64 -10.38 -8.27
N PRO A 44 -4.76 -10.76 -7.65
CA PRO A 44 -5.12 -12.17 -7.56
C PRO A 44 -5.20 -12.80 -8.95
N ASP A 45 -4.57 -13.96 -9.12
CA ASP A 45 -4.53 -14.72 -10.37
C ASP A 45 -5.89 -15.35 -10.77
N HIS A 46 -6.91 -15.10 -9.96
CA HIS A 46 -8.26 -15.64 -10.06
C HIS A 46 -9.28 -14.54 -9.78
N ALA A 47 -10.48 -14.67 -10.37
CA ALA A 47 -11.61 -13.79 -10.05
C ALA A 47 -11.97 -13.86 -8.56
N PHE A 48 -12.61 -12.80 -8.05
CA PHE A 48 -13.07 -12.77 -6.67
C PHE A 48 -14.01 -13.94 -6.37
N ASP A 49 -13.67 -14.71 -5.33
CA ASP A 49 -14.45 -15.82 -4.81
C ASP A 49 -14.80 -15.53 -3.34
N PRO A 50 -16.08 -15.28 -3.01
CA PRO A 50 -16.50 -15.03 -1.64
C PRO A 50 -16.12 -16.15 -0.65
N SER A 51 -15.98 -17.39 -1.11
CA SER A 51 -15.58 -18.52 -0.25
C SER A 51 -14.10 -18.50 0.15
N ARG A 52 -13.29 -17.73 -0.59
CA ARG A 52 -11.85 -17.50 -0.34
C ARG A 52 -11.55 -16.12 0.21
N ALA A 53 -12.59 -15.30 0.45
CA ALA A 53 -12.41 -13.99 1.05
C ALA A 53 -11.87 -14.10 2.47
N VAL A 54 -11.10 -13.10 2.88
CA VAL A 54 -10.69 -12.95 4.29
C VAL A 54 -11.93 -12.82 5.17
N ALA A 55 -11.81 -13.21 6.45
CA ALA A 55 -12.92 -13.14 7.38
C ALA A 55 -13.45 -11.70 7.48
N GLN A 56 -14.77 -11.56 7.48
CA GLN A 56 -15.40 -10.26 7.67
C GLN A 56 -15.01 -9.67 9.03
N LEU A 57 -14.64 -8.39 9.04
CA LEU A 57 -14.31 -7.68 10.26
C LEU A 57 -15.54 -7.45 11.13
N ASP A 58 -15.30 -7.52 12.43
CA ASP A 58 -16.27 -7.17 13.45
C ASP A 58 -16.11 -5.69 13.81
N TYR A 59 -16.84 -4.82 13.12
CA TYR A 59 -16.77 -3.35 13.30
C TYR A 59 -17.24 -2.87 14.69
N SER A 60 -17.77 -3.77 15.53
CA SER A 60 -18.03 -3.42 16.94
C SER A 60 -16.76 -3.35 17.78
N LYS A 61 -15.64 -3.92 17.28
CA LYS A 61 -14.33 -3.90 17.94
C LYS A 61 -13.49 -2.73 17.43
N SER A 62 -12.83 -2.02 18.34
CA SER A 62 -11.90 -0.94 17.99
C SER A 62 -10.76 -1.41 17.08
N SER A 63 -10.30 -2.66 17.21
CA SER A 63 -9.23 -3.23 16.39
C SER A 63 -9.58 -3.37 14.90
N SER A 64 -10.85 -3.22 14.53
CA SER A 64 -11.31 -3.25 13.13
C SER A 64 -11.24 -1.88 12.45
N TRP A 65 -10.82 -0.84 13.18
CA TRP A 65 -10.76 0.54 12.71
C TRP A 65 -9.31 1.02 12.68
N ALA A 66 -8.94 1.67 11.57
CA ALA A 66 -7.63 2.31 11.45
C ALA A 66 -7.53 3.58 12.32
N ALA A 67 -8.66 4.28 12.51
CA ALA A 67 -8.77 5.45 13.37
C ALA A 67 -10.17 5.54 14.02
N LEU A 68 -10.23 6.09 15.23
CA LEU A 68 -11.46 6.40 15.96
C LEU A 68 -11.28 7.70 16.77
N PRO A 69 -12.33 8.48 17.04
CA PRO A 69 -12.23 9.74 17.82
C PRO A 69 -11.62 9.62 19.23
N LEU A 70 -11.64 8.40 19.79
CA LEU A 70 -11.10 8.09 21.12
C LEU A 70 -9.74 7.36 21.04
N MET A 71 -9.27 7.04 19.84
CA MET A 71 -7.98 6.43 19.59
C MET A 71 -6.95 7.55 19.42
N LYS A 72 -5.72 7.31 19.85
CA LYS A 72 -4.59 8.18 19.53
C LYS A 72 -3.84 7.56 18.37
N ASP A 73 -3.89 8.19 17.22
CA ASP A 73 -3.36 7.63 15.97
C ASP A 73 -2.82 8.71 15.02
N GLU A 74 -2.36 8.29 13.85
CA GLU A 74 -1.76 9.17 12.85
C GLU A 74 -2.76 10.17 12.25
N ALA A 75 -4.07 9.90 12.30
CA ALA A 75 -5.10 10.83 11.82
C ALA A 75 -5.30 12.03 12.76
N ASP A 76 -4.76 11.99 13.99
CA ASP A 76 -4.74 13.13 14.91
C ASP A 76 -3.68 14.19 14.54
N MET A 77 -2.82 13.91 13.55
CA MET A 77 -1.80 14.86 13.14
C MET A 77 -2.41 16.05 12.42
N ILE A 78 -2.11 17.24 12.93
CA ILE A 78 -2.57 18.51 12.38
C ILE A 78 -1.37 19.32 11.86
N PRO A 79 -1.52 20.05 10.74
CA PRO A 79 -0.46 20.93 10.25
C PRO A 79 -0.06 21.99 11.29
N GLU A 80 1.21 22.39 11.24
CA GLU A 80 1.72 23.44 12.12
C GLU A 80 0.97 24.77 11.90
N GLY A 81 0.50 25.39 12.98
CA GLY A 81 -0.26 26.63 12.94
C GLY A 81 -1.77 26.44 12.86
N GLU A 82 -2.24 25.22 12.63
CA GLU A 82 -3.67 24.89 12.65
C GLU A 82 -4.14 24.43 14.02
N SER A 83 -5.44 24.53 14.26
CA SER A 83 -6.10 24.01 15.46
C SER A 83 -6.98 22.82 15.09
N GLY A 84 -6.80 21.70 15.79
CA GLY A 84 -7.66 20.54 15.64
C GLY A 84 -9.10 20.80 16.09
N ILE A 85 -10.01 19.92 15.67
CA ILE A 85 -11.40 19.91 16.12
C ILE A 85 -11.57 18.93 17.29
N ASP A 86 -12.54 19.21 18.16
CA ASP A 86 -12.99 18.22 19.14
C ASP A 86 -13.91 17.21 18.45
N GLN A 87 -13.31 16.10 18.01
CA GLN A 87 -14.02 15.04 17.30
C GLN A 87 -15.16 14.43 18.14
N ASN A 88 -15.03 14.38 19.47
CA ASN A 88 -16.02 13.76 20.35
C ASN A 88 -17.27 14.61 20.57
N ASN A 89 -17.15 15.93 20.39
CA ASN A 89 -18.26 16.88 20.57
C ASN A 89 -18.69 17.52 19.23
N SER A 90 -18.25 16.96 18.10
CA SER A 90 -18.70 17.40 16.78
C SER A 90 -20.22 17.22 16.64
N PRO A 91 -20.95 18.19 16.07
CA PRO A 91 -22.39 18.05 15.83
C PRO A 91 -22.73 17.03 14.74
N VAL A 92 -21.71 16.54 14.01
CA VAL A 92 -21.85 15.57 12.91
C VAL A 92 -20.71 14.55 13.01
N ASP A 93 -21.06 13.27 12.88
CA ASP A 93 -20.11 12.18 12.74
C ASP A 93 -19.62 12.07 11.30
N VAL A 94 -18.31 12.00 11.11
CA VAL A 94 -17.68 11.80 9.79
C VAL A 94 -16.85 10.53 9.85
N PHE A 95 -17.02 9.67 8.86
CA PHE A 95 -16.18 8.49 8.67
C PHE A 95 -15.68 8.44 7.23
N PHE A 96 -14.51 7.86 7.05
CA PHE A 96 -13.88 7.67 5.75
C PHE A 96 -13.75 6.18 5.46
N VAL A 97 -14.04 5.79 4.22
CA VAL A 97 -13.71 4.45 3.72
C VAL A 97 -12.42 4.58 2.93
N HIS A 98 -11.34 4.10 3.53
CA HIS A 98 -10.02 4.13 2.91
C HIS A 98 -9.80 2.85 2.10
N PRO A 99 -9.45 2.92 0.80
CA PRO A 99 -9.05 1.73 0.06
C PRO A 99 -7.77 1.16 0.69
N THR A 100 -7.69 -0.15 0.88
CA THR A 100 -6.62 -0.76 1.68
C THR A 100 -5.22 -0.51 1.10
N GLY A 101 -5.08 -0.18 -0.18
CA GLY A 101 -3.76 -0.04 -0.82
C GLY A 101 -2.98 -1.36 -0.75
N TYR A 102 -3.66 -2.50 -0.82
CA TYR A 102 -3.06 -3.82 -0.63
C TYR A 102 -2.04 -4.15 -1.72
N LEU A 103 -0.78 -4.36 -1.34
CA LEU A 103 0.33 -4.48 -2.29
C LEU A 103 0.81 -5.91 -2.56
N LYS A 104 0.41 -6.91 -1.75
CA LYS A 104 0.84 -8.32 -1.94
C LYS A 104 0.10 -9.00 -3.09
N GLY A 105 -1.19 -8.69 -3.26
CA GLY A 105 -2.05 -9.18 -4.34
C GLY A 105 -2.25 -10.70 -4.43
N ASP A 106 -1.94 -11.46 -3.38
CA ASP A 106 -2.34 -12.88 -3.24
C ASP A 106 -3.82 -13.02 -2.81
N HIS A 107 -4.39 -11.95 -2.25
CA HIS A 107 -5.81 -11.81 -1.89
C HIS A 107 -6.45 -10.59 -2.55
N TRP A 108 -7.77 -10.65 -2.75
CA TRP A 108 -8.58 -9.51 -3.21
C TRP A 108 -8.79 -8.44 -2.12
N THR A 109 -8.63 -8.81 -0.86
CA THR A 109 -8.84 -7.94 0.29
C THR A 109 -7.73 -8.20 1.29
N ASP A 110 -7.18 -7.14 1.87
CA ASP A 110 -6.09 -7.23 2.83
C ASP A 110 -6.53 -8.02 4.09
N PRO A 111 -5.77 -9.02 4.55
CA PRO A 111 -6.00 -9.68 5.83
C PRO A 111 -5.78 -8.80 7.07
N LEU A 112 -5.32 -7.55 6.91
CA LEU A 112 -5.03 -6.59 7.98
C LEU A 112 -3.94 -7.08 8.97
N GLU A 113 -2.88 -7.65 8.43
CA GLU A 113 -1.71 -8.03 9.23
C GLU A 113 -1.04 -6.79 9.84
N GLU A 114 -0.90 -6.75 11.18
CA GLU A 114 -0.30 -5.62 11.91
C GLU A 114 1.14 -5.30 11.45
N LYS A 115 1.89 -6.33 11.02
CA LYS A 115 3.27 -6.18 10.51
C LYS A 115 3.31 -6.41 9.01
N SER A 116 2.73 -5.48 8.28
CA SER A 116 2.69 -5.52 6.81
C SER A 116 3.00 -4.16 6.21
N ALA A 117 3.50 -4.16 4.97
CA ALA A 117 3.68 -2.94 4.19
C ALA A 117 2.34 -2.20 3.98
N THR A 118 1.22 -2.92 3.94
CA THR A 118 -0.11 -2.31 3.82
C THR A 118 -0.51 -1.56 5.08
N MET A 119 -0.23 -2.11 6.28
CA MET A 119 -0.47 -1.42 7.55
C MET A 119 0.41 -0.17 7.65
N GLU A 120 1.70 -0.28 7.34
CA GLU A 120 2.61 0.86 7.32
C GLU A 120 2.11 1.95 6.35
N ASN A 121 1.71 1.58 5.12
CA ASN A 121 1.14 2.51 4.16
C ASN A 121 -0.16 3.17 4.67
N THR A 122 -1.00 2.41 5.39
CA THR A 122 -2.23 2.94 6.00
C THR A 122 -1.90 4.04 7.01
N GLN A 123 -0.89 3.84 7.87
CA GLN A 123 -0.42 4.85 8.83
C GLN A 123 0.12 6.10 8.11
N TRP A 124 0.94 5.92 7.07
CA TRP A 124 1.44 7.03 6.26
C TRP A 124 0.34 7.82 5.55
N MET A 125 -0.71 7.15 5.08
CA MET A 125 -1.84 7.83 4.46
C MET A 125 -2.69 8.58 5.49
N MET A 126 -2.93 8.01 6.68
CA MET A 126 -3.61 8.70 7.79
C MET A 126 -2.87 9.96 8.24
N ALA A 127 -1.55 9.91 8.26
CA ALA A 127 -0.70 11.02 8.61
C ALA A 127 -0.77 12.24 7.67
N ASN A 128 -1.16 12.04 6.40
CA ASN A 128 -1.00 13.03 5.32
C ASN A 128 -2.31 13.35 4.58
N GLN A 129 -3.47 13.15 5.23
CA GLN A 129 -4.80 13.41 4.64
C GLN A 129 -5.12 14.90 4.47
#